data_AF-A0A923S8C7-F1
#
_entry.id   AF-A0A923S8C7-F1
#
_cell.length_a   1.000
_cell.length_b   1.000
_cell.length_c   1.000
_cell.angle_alpha   90.00
_cell.angle_beta   90.00
_cell.angle_gamma   90.00
#
_symmetry.space_group_name_H-M   'P 1'
#
loop_
_entity.id
_entity.type
_entity.pdbx_description
1 polymer ?
#
loop_
_entity_poly.entity_id
_entity_poly.type
_entity_poly.pdbx_seq_one_letter_code
_entity_poly.pdbx_strand_id
1 'polypeptide(L)'
;MEEWFSRFFQDLQLQLGLRDPKLTAPEKNISGIFLETDTGENIDILLVGKDGRVEELRGRTPAEELVRFTSLDFAEYHAVIQRLWTEHPLFLERMDVPYSDYEDFEKQISDLPDWIKRIDTISAFYASEHLRDAMAMQDNGSPIFPSEKGAAVLRALDEPCRAQLRIRNLLEIGFADYERAAQWERYGALEEAYPALMHQFFPCRPMPFGHRLRYTVENTFELYLLELQLYFRQKKKRIARCECCWQYFIPKTSAETHYCDRVIDGLSCKALGPKLKGKDGAALDEALRIYNVLRHRMEERRNRYEDAPPDQRDRLKPVSDARYQEWISAAVKVRGRYLKGKISASDFLREIDSFGELETYEVEQVSLPEPDSTAWRRHIKGNLDFDPAINYRGFMHLDLREENAEWKVWTPEEQENIARGGHRSLREKYKK
;
A
#
# COMPACT_ATOMS: atom_id res chain seq x y z
N MET A 1 -19.87 -26.56 -0.38
CA MET A 1 -19.51 -25.12 -0.29
C MET A 1 -18.70 -24.67 -1.51
N GLU A 2 -17.74 -25.46 -2.02
CA GLU A 2 -17.02 -25.16 -3.28
C GLU A 2 -17.88 -25.29 -4.56
N GLU A 3 -18.79 -26.27 -4.66
CA GLU A 3 -19.75 -26.35 -5.78
C GLU A 3 -20.77 -25.19 -5.75
N TRP A 4 -21.07 -24.67 -4.55
CA TRP A 4 -21.95 -23.53 -4.37
C TRP A 4 -21.30 -22.24 -4.87
N PHE A 5 -19.97 -22.09 -4.77
CA PHE A 5 -19.25 -20.93 -5.28
C PHE A 5 -19.21 -20.90 -6.81
N SER A 6 -19.02 -22.07 -7.44
CA SER A 6 -19.14 -22.21 -8.89
C SER A 6 -20.58 -22.02 -9.38
N ARG A 7 -21.58 -22.46 -8.59
CA ARG A 7 -23.01 -22.25 -8.87
C ARG A 7 -23.49 -20.83 -8.62
N PHE A 8 -22.97 -20.14 -7.59
CA PHE A 8 -23.30 -18.75 -7.29
C PHE A 8 -22.91 -17.84 -8.46
N PHE A 9 -21.72 -18.07 -9.04
CA PHE A 9 -21.35 -17.38 -10.27
C PHE A 9 -22.18 -17.82 -11.48
N GLN A 10 -22.60 -19.09 -11.59
CA GLN A 10 -23.53 -19.54 -12.65
C GLN A 10 -24.95 -18.97 -12.51
N ASP A 11 -25.46 -18.80 -11.30
CA ASP A 11 -26.81 -18.29 -11.04
C ASP A 11 -26.85 -16.76 -11.19
N LEU A 12 -25.78 -16.06 -10.80
CA LEU A 12 -25.60 -14.63 -11.06
C LEU A 12 -25.45 -14.33 -12.57
N GLN A 13 -24.88 -15.26 -13.35
CA GLN A 13 -24.79 -15.18 -14.82
C GLN A 13 -26.17 -15.20 -15.51
N LEU A 14 -27.15 -15.90 -14.93
CA LEU A 14 -28.49 -16.10 -15.51
C LEU A 14 -29.45 -14.92 -15.26
N GLN A 15 -29.27 -14.18 -14.16
CA GLN A 15 -30.21 -13.13 -13.74
C GLN A 15 -29.96 -11.75 -14.36
N LEU A 16 -28.74 -11.43 -14.79
CA LEU A 16 -28.39 -10.04 -15.06
C LEU A 16 -28.55 -9.55 -16.51
N GLY A 17 -28.64 -10.41 -17.53
CA GLY A 17 -28.96 -9.95 -18.90
C GLY A 17 -28.09 -8.77 -19.40
N LEU A 18 -26.82 -8.70 -18.98
CA LEU A 18 -25.93 -7.57 -19.25
C LEU A 18 -25.11 -7.79 -20.53
N ARG A 19 -25.09 -6.74 -21.36
CA ARG A 19 -24.49 -6.66 -22.70
C ARG A 19 -23.01 -7.06 -22.72
N ASP A 20 -22.60 -7.60 -23.87
CA ASP A 20 -21.27 -8.15 -24.14
C ASP A 20 -20.10 -7.16 -23.98
N PRO A 21 -19.00 -7.55 -23.30
CA PRO A 21 -17.69 -7.04 -23.69
C PRO A 21 -17.37 -7.63 -25.06
N LYS A 22 -16.99 -6.78 -26.03
CA LYS A 22 -16.66 -7.18 -27.40
C LYS A 22 -15.54 -8.22 -27.40
N LEU A 23 -15.90 -9.50 -27.48
CA LEU A 23 -15.04 -10.58 -27.97
C LEU A 23 -14.76 -10.27 -29.45
N THR A 24 -13.78 -9.40 -29.70
CA THR A 24 -13.37 -9.06 -31.05
C THR A 24 -12.41 -10.13 -31.52
N ALA A 25 -12.82 -10.87 -32.55
CA ALA A 25 -11.88 -11.55 -33.43
C ALA A 25 -10.77 -10.55 -33.86
N PRO A 26 -9.54 -11.00 -34.14
CA PRO A 26 -8.43 -10.10 -34.39
C PRO A 26 -8.66 -9.30 -35.67
N GLU A 27 -9.26 -8.11 -35.54
CA GLU A 27 -9.19 -7.09 -36.58
C GLU A 27 -7.74 -6.60 -36.61
N LYS A 28 -7.05 -6.89 -37.71
CA LYS A 28 -5.61 -6.67 -37.89
C LYS A 28 -5.16 -5.19 -37.89
N ASN A 29 -5.98 -4.24 -37.43
CA ASN A 29 -5.76 -2.80 -37.55
C ASN A 29 -6.19 -1.96 -36.33
N ILE A 30 -6.39 -2.54 -35.15
CA ILE A 30 -6.75 -1.77 -33.95
C ILE A 30 -5.49 -1.56 -33.09
N SER A 31 -5.06 -0.31 -32.93
CA SER A 31 -4.01 0.07 -31.96
C SER A 31 -4.58 0.02 -30.54
N GLY A 32 -3.79 -0.44 -29.58
CA GLY A 32 -4.20 -0.48 -28.18
C GLY A 32 -3.40 -1.45 -27.34
N ILE A 33 -3.87 -1.64 -26.11
CA ILE A 33 -3.35 -2.63 -25.17
C ILE A 33 -4.26 -3.84 -25.22
N PHE A 34 -3.68 -5.02 -25.37
CA PHE A 34 -4.40 -6.29 -25.37
C PHE A 34 -3.84 -7.22 -24.30
N LEU A 35 -4.72 -7.88 -23.57
CA LEU A 35 -4.37 -8.97 -22.67
C LEU A 35 -4.85 -10.28 -23.30
N GLU A 36 -3.93 -11.23 -23.48
CA GLU A 36 -4.23 -12.56 -23.96
C GLU A 36 -4.01 -13.61 -22.89
N THR A 37 -4.92 -14.57 -22.81
CA THR A 37 -4.80 -15.69 -21.88
C THR A 37 -5.61 -16.91 -22.33
N ASP A 38 -5.09 -18.11 -22.05
CA ASP A 38 -5.79 -19.37 -22.33
C ASP A 38 -6.55 -19.87 -21.10
N THR A 39 -5.94 -19.77 -19.92
CA THR A 39 -6.45 -20.33 -18.65
C THR A 39 -6.64 -19.27 -17.56
N GLY A 40 -6.18 -18.04 -17.77
CA GLY A 40 -6.08 -16.99 -16.76
C GLY A 40 -4.84 -17.10 -15.86
N GLU A 41 -4.08 -18.19 -15.93
CA GLU A 41 -2.89 -18.38 -15.09
C GLU A 41 -1.69 -17.61 -15.64
N ASN A 42 -1.46 -17.72 -16.94
CA ASN A 42 -0.47 -16.95 -17.66
C ASN A 42 -1.18 -15.95 -18.56
N ILE A 43 -0.62 -14.75 -18.64
CA ILE A 43 -1.09 -13.67 -19.49
C ILE A 43 0.07 -13.21 -20.37
N ASP A 44 -0.28 -12.85 -21.61
CA ASP A 44 0.59 -12.14 -22.53
C ASP A 44 -0.03 -10.76 -22.77
N ILE A 45 0.77 -9.70 -22.68
CA ILE A 45 0.31 -8.33 -22.93
C ILE A 45 0.87 -7.88 -24.27
N LEU A 46 0.01 -7.53 -25.21
CA LEU A 46 0.41 -6.99 -26.52
C LEU A 46 0.13 -5.50 -26.57
N LEU A 47 1.14 -4.75 -26.97
CA LEU A 47 1.10 -3.31 -27.15
C LEU A 47 1.17 -3.05 -28.65
N VAL A 48 0.06 -2.64 -29.26
CA VAL A 48 -0.05 -2.42 -30.71
C VAL A 48 -0.13 -0.93 -30.99
N GLY A 49 0.95 -0.33 -31.48
CA GLY A 49 0.99 1.10 -31.79
C GLY A 49 0.20 1.47 -33.03
N LYS A 50 -0.19 2.74 -33.17
CA LYS A 50 -0.81 3.27 -34.40
C LYS A 50 0.09 3.18 -35.63
N ASP A 51 1.40 3.07 -35.43
CA ASP A 51 2.40 2.82 -36.50
C ASP A 51 2.47 1.35 -36.93
N GLY A 52 1.65 0.47 -36.32
CA GLY A 52 1.61 -0.96 -36.58
C GLY A 52 2.72 -1.77 -35.89
N ARG A 53 3.60 -1.13 -35.10
CA ARG A 53 4.59 -1.85 -34.30
C ARG A 53 3.89 -2.59 -33.17
N VAL A 54 4.38 -3.80 -32.89
CA VAL A 54 3.87 -4.66 -31.83
C VAL A 54 4.99 -4.98 -30.87
N GLU A 55 4.79 -4.71 -29.60
CA GLU A 55 5.62 -5.18 -28.49
C GLU A 55 4.83 -6.19 -27.66
N GLU A 56 5.46 -7.30 -27.29
CA GLU A 56 4.80 -8.41 -26.62
C GLU A 56 5.53 -8.77 -25.31
N LEU A 57 4.78 -8.73 -24.21
CA LEU A 57 5.27 -9.05 -22.87
C LEU A 57 4.70 -10.42 -22.48
N ARG A 58 5.49 -11.47 -22.70
CA ARG A 58 5.04 -12.87 -22.58
C ARG A 58 5.22 -13.48 -21.19
N GLY A 59 4.40 -14.50 -20.91
CA GLY A 59 4.61 -15.46 -19.82
C GLY A 59 4.50 -14.84 -18.43
N ARG A 60 3.72 -13.78 -18.30
CA ARG A 60 3.50 -13.10 -17.02
C ARG A 60 2.35 -13.76 -16.27
N THR A 61 2.22 -13.48 -14.98
CA THR A 61 1.03 -13.87 -14.22
C THR A 61 0.34 -12.64 -13.64
N PRO A 62 -0.99 -12.63 -13.50
CA PRO A 62 -1.71 -11.46 -12.97
C PRO A 62 -1.22 -11.03 -11.59
N ALA A 63 -0.87 -12.00 -10.73
CA ALA A 63 -0.34 -11.68 -9.40
C ALA A 63 1.01 -10.94 -9.44
N GLU A 64 1.89 -11.32 -10.37
CA GLU A 64 3.22 -10.71 -10.51
C GLU A 64 3.11 -9.30 -11.08
N GLU A 65 2.27 -9.10 -12.08
CA GLU A 65 2.06 -7.79 -12.68
C GLU A 65 1.39 -6.81 -11.71
N LEU A 66 0.36 -7.23 -10.95
CA LEU A 66 -0.23 -6.40 -9.89
C LEU A 66 0.81 -5.95 -8.85
N VAL A 67 1.66 -6.89 -8.37
CA VAL A 67 2.71 -6.56 -7.40
C VAL A 67 3.79 -5.68 -8.01
N ARG A 68 4.19 -5.94 -9.26
CA ARG A 68 5.18 -5.15 -10.00
C ARG A 68 4.68 -3.72 -10.19
N PHE A 69 3.50 -3.56 -10.75
CA PHE A 69 2.91 -2.27 -11.07
C PHE A 69 2.73 -1.40 -9.82
N THR A 70 2.20 -1.97 -8.73
CA THR A 70 2.06 -1.24 -7.48
C THR A 70 3.39 -0.93 -6.79
N SER A 71 4.48 -1.59 -7.17
CA SER A 71 5.83 -1.30 -6.65
C SER A 71 6.63 -0.31 -7.50
N LEU A 72 6.10 0.13 -8.65
CA LEU A 72 6.79 1.13 -9.49
C LEU A 72 6.93 2.46 -8.74
N ASP A 73 8.05 3.14 -8.99
CA ASP A 73 8.31 4.45 -8.41
C ASP A 73 7.94 5.55 -9.41
N PHE A 74 6.74 6.10 -9.23
CA PHE A 74 6.27 7.28 -9.96
C PHE A 74 6.41 8.56 -9.14
N ALA A 75 7.00 8.55 -7.94
CA ALA A 75 6.88 9.66 -7.00
C ALA A 75 7.40 10.99 -7.58
N GLU A 76 8.62 10.98 -8.11
CA GLU A 76 9.23 12.17 -8.72
C GLU A 76 8.53 12.58 -10.02
N TYR A 77 8.20 11.60 -10.87
CA TYR A 77 7.50 11.83 -12.13
C TYR A 77 6.12 12.48 -11.92
N HIS A 78 5.34 11.94 -10.99
CA HIS A 78 4.03 12.45 -10.62
C HIS A 78 4.13 13.83 -9.97
N ALA A 79 5.14 14.07 -9.12
CA ALA A 79 5.36 15.39 -8.52
C ALA A 79 5.63 16.48 -9.55
N VAL A 80 6.34 16.16 -10.66
CA VAL A 80 6.53 17.12 -11.76
C VAL A 80 5.20 17.41 -12.47
N ILE A 81 4.42 16.38 -12.78
CA ILE A 81 3.08 16.54 -13.39
C ILE A 81 2.15 17.38 -12.51
N GLN A 82 2.10 17.10 -11.22
CA GLN A 82 1.25 17.86 -10.28
C GLN A 82 1.70 19.33 -10.20
N ARG A 83 3.01 19.58 -10.17
CA ARG A 83 3.55 20.94 -10.23
C ARG A 83 3.11 21.68 -11.50
N LEU A 84 3.16 21.01 -12.65
CA LEU A 84 2.70 21.59 -13.91
C LEU A 84 1.21 21.95 -13.83
N TRP A 85 0.36 21.06 -13.31
CA TRP A 85 -1.06 21.35 -13.10
C TRP A 85 -1.30 22.57 -12.20
N THR A 86 -0.52 22.72 -11.12
CA THR A 86 -0.80 23.72 -10.08
C THR A 86 -0.11 25.05 -10.28
N GLU A 87 1.08 25.07 -10.88
CA GLU A 87 1.95 26.25 -10.94
C GLU A 87 2.09 26.82 -12.36
N HIS A 88 1.83 26.03 -13.41
CA HIS A 88 2.09 26.47 -14.77
C HIS A 88 1.07 27.52 -15.24
N PRO A 89 1.50 28.65 -15.86
CA PRO A 89 0.59 29.71 -16.33
C PRO A 89 -0.55 29.25 -17.24
N LEU A 90 -0.30 28.20 -18.03
CA LEU A 90 -1.28 27.55 -18.90
C LEU A 90 -2.57 27.12 -18.20
N PHE A 91 -2.52 26.79 -16.91
CA PHE A 91 -3.68 26.33 -16.12
C PHE A 91 -4.21 27.38 -15.16
N LEU A 92 -3.71 28.62 -15.23
CA LEU A 92 -4.30 29.73 -14.48
C LEU A 92 -5.68 30.05 -15.04
N GLU A 93 -6.64 30.27 -14.16
CA GLU A 93 -8.00 30.63 -14.53
C GLU A 93 -8.01 32.01 -15.21
N ARG A 94 -8.29 32.03 -16.53
CA ARG A 94 -8.29 33.22 -17.39
C ARG A 94 -9.39 33.11 -18.43
N MET A 95 -9.88 34.27 -18.90
CA MET A 95 -10.88 34.34 -19.97
C MET A 95 -10.33 33.96 -21.35
N ASP A 96 -9.03 34.15 -21.54
CA ASP A 96 -8.28 33.84 -22.76
C ASP A 96 -6.88 33.38 -22.35
N VAL A 97 -6.40 32.31 -22.97
CA VAL A 97 -5.11 31.69 -22.65
C VAL A 97 -4.20 31.83 -23.87
N PRO A 98 -3.10 32.59 -23.77
CA PRO A 98 -2.18 32.76 -24.90
C PRO A 98 -1.59 31.42 -25.34
N TYR A 99 -1.50 31.18 -26.66
CA TYR A 99 -0.87 29.96 -27.18
C TYR A 99 0.62 29.87 -26.82
N SER A 100 1.28 31.01 -26.55
CA SER A 100 2.66 31.05 -26.02
C SER A 100 2.81 30.31 -24.69
N ASP A 101 1.76 30.27 -23.85
CA ASP A 101 1.77 29.51 -22.61
C ASP A 101 1.79 28.00 -22.90
N TYR A 102 1.20 27.55 -24.01
CA TYR A 102 1.28 26.16 -24.44
C TYR A 102 2.66 25.81 -25.02
N GLU A 103 3.27 26.72 -25.79
CA GLU A 103 4.62 26.52 -26.32
C GLU A 103 5.69 26.46 -25.21
N ASP A 104 5.50 27.21 -24.13
CA ASP A 104 6.36 27.11 -22.94
C ASP A 104 6.14 25.77 -22.21
N PHE A 105 4.87 25.40 -22.00
CA PHE A 105 4.49 24.12 -21.42
C PHE A 105 5.07 22.92 -22.17
N GLU A 106 4.99 22.92 -23.50
CA GLU A 106 5.52 21.85 -24.36
C GLU A 106 7.01 21.62 -24.15
N LYS A 107 7.79 22.69 -23.92
CA LYS A 107 9.22 22.58 -23.59
C LYS A 107 9.44 21.91 -22.24
N GLN A 108 8.63 22.26 -21.24
CA GLN A 108 8.77 21.75 -19.88
C GLN A 108 8.44 20.24 -19.77
N ILE A 109 7.58 19.71 -20.65
CA ILE A 109 7.21 18.28 -20.64
C ILE A 109 8.09 17.40 -21.54
N SER A 110 9.04 17.97 -22.28
CA SER A 110 9.79 17.29 -23.34
C SER A 110 10.50 16.00 -22.87
N ASP A 111 10.97 15.96 -21.62
CA ASP A 111 11.66 14.79 -21.05
C ASP A 111 10.70 13.75 -20.43
N LEU A 112 9.44 14.10 -20.18
CA LEU A 112 8.49 13.22 -19.49
C LEU A 112 8.20 11.90 -20.24
N PRO A 113 8.04 11.87 -21.58
CA PRO A 113 7.84 10.62 -22.33
C PRO A 113 9.01 9.64 -22.21
N ASP A 114 10.25 10.12 -22.27
CA ASP A 114 11.43 9.27 -22.10
C ASP A 114 11.61 8.84 -20.64
N TRP A 115 11.20 9.68 -19.69
CA TRP A 115 11.22 9.32 -18.28
C TRP A 115 10.27 8.18 -17.97
N ILE A 116 8.99 8.25 -18.37
CA ILE A 116 8.03 7.19 -18.09
C ILE A 116 8.45 5.85 -18.72
N LYS A 117 9.13 5.88 -19.88
CA LYS A 117 9.73 4.70 -20.52
C LYS A 117 10.78 4.00 -19.67
N ARG A 118 11.51 4.73 -18.83
CA ARG A 118 12.47 4.15 -17.87
C ARG A 118 11.76 3.54 -16.65
N ILE A 119 10.54 3.96 -16.35
CA ILE A 119 9.75 3.44 -15.23
C ILE A 119 9.05 2.15 -15.64
N ASP A 120 8.25 2.19 -16.72
CA ASP A 120 7.43 1.06 -17.13
C ASP A 120 7.05 1.11 -18.62
N THR A 121 7.22 -0.02 -19.30
CA THR A 121 6.92 -0.18 -20.73
C THR A 121 5.43 0.02 -21.04
N ILE A 122 4.53 -0.58 -20.25
CA ILE A 122 3.08 -0.53 -20.50
C ILE A 122 2.57 0.91 -20.33
N SER A 123 2.96 1.55 -19.22
CA SER A 123 2.64 2.94 -18.91
C SER A 123 3.17 3.90 -19.98
N ALA A 124 4.39 3.68 -20.46
CA ALA A 124 5.00 4.50 -21.52
C ALA A 124 4.29 4.33 -22.87
N PHE A 125 3.86 3.11 -23.20
CA PHE A 125 3.07 2.86 -24.39
C PHE A 125 1.74 3.61 -24.35
N TYR A 126 0.98 3.48 -23.25
CA TYR A 126 -0.27 4.22 -23.06
C TYR A 126 -0.04 5.73 -23.22
N ALA A 127 0.89 6.28 -22.44
CA ALA A 127 1.18 7.71 -22.44
C ALA A 127 1.57 8.20 -23.84
N SER A 128 2.41 7.46 -24.57
CA SER A 128 2.87 7.85 -25.92
C SER A 128 1.74 7.88 -26.95
N GLU A 129 0.86 6.88 -26.94
CA GLU A 129 -0.23 6.80 -27.93
C GLU A 129 -1.30 7.87 -27.70
N HIS A 130 -1.57 8.23 -26.44
CA HIS A 130 -2.52 9.29 -26.07
C HIS A 130 -1.91 10.69 -26.13
N LEU A 131 -0.61 10.83 -25.86
CA LEU A 131 0.11 12.09 -26.04
C LEU A 131 0.08 12.51 -27.51
N ARG A 132 0.27 11.57 -28.45
CA ARG A 132 0.18 11.84 -29.89
C ARG A 132 -1.18 12.44 -30.27
N ASP A 133 -2.28 11.94 -29.70
CA ASP A 133 -3.63 12.47 -29.97
C ASP A 133 -3.82 13.85 -29.35
N ALA A 134 -3.38 14.04 -28.10
CA ALA A 134 -3.47 15.32 -27.41
C ALA A 134 -2.67 16.41 -28.14
N MET A 135 -1.47 16.10 -28.62
CA MET A 135 -0.65 17.03 -29.41
C MET A 135 -1.26 17.33 -30.79
N ALA A 136 -1.98 16.37 -31.38
CA ALA A 136 -2.67 16.52 -32.66
C ALA A 136 -4.02 17.26 -32.57
N MET A 137 -4.48 17.63 -31.37
CA MET A 137 -5.70 18.43 -31.20
C MET A 137 -5.64 19.71 -32.03
N GLN A 138 -6.70 19.92 -32.83
CA GLN A 138 -6.90 21.11 -33.64
C GLN A 138 -7.63 22.18 -32.84
N ASP A 139 -7.28 23.45 -33.09
CA ASP A 139 -7.95 24.59 -32.47
C ASP A 139 -9.43 24.58 -32.82
N ASN A 140 -10.27 24.57 -31.79
CA ASN A 140 -11.72 24.54 -31.87
C ASN A 140 -12.35 25.95 -31.78
N GLY A 141 -11.53 27.00 -31.70
CA GLY A 141 -11.96 28.39 -31.52
C GLY A 141 -12.28 28.76 -30.06
N SER A 142 -12.01 27.88 -29.10
CA SER A 142 -12.14 28.17 -27.67
C SER A 142 -11.04 29.15 -27.22
N PRO A 143 -11.38 30.26 -26.53
CA PRO A 143 -10.37 31.17 -25.97
C PRO A 143 -9.41 30.50 -24.96
N ILE A 144 -9.82 29.35 -24.40
CA ILE A 144 -9.00 28.56 -23.47
C ILE A 144 -8.44 27.29 -24.13
N PHE A 145 -8.54 27.16 -25.45
CA PHE A 145 -8.07 25.98 -26.20
C PHE A 145 -6.64 25.56 -25.83
N PRO A 146 -5.65 26.46 -25.66
CA PRO A 146 -4.31 26.05 -25.26
C PRO A 146 -4.28 25.31 -23.92
N SER A 147 -5.10 25.76 -22.96
CA SER A 147 -5.26 25.10 -21.65
C SER A 147 -5.96 23.75 -21.80
N GLU A 148 -7.01 23.65 -22.61
CA GLU A 148 -7.70 22.38 -22.90
C GLU A 148 -6.75 21.35 -23.52
N LYS A 149 -5.90 21.79 -24.46
CA LYS A 149 -4.87 20.97 -25.11
C LYS A 149 -3.79 20.53 -24.11
N GLY A 150 -3.25 21.45 -23.32
CA GLY A 150 -2.29 21.14 -22.26
C GLY A 150 -2.87 20.17 -21.23
N ALA A 151 -4.14 20.33 -20.89
CA ALA A 151 -4.85 19.46 -19.97
C ALA A 151 -5.00 18.04 -20.53
N ALA A 152 -5.25 17.89 -21.83
CA ALA A 152 -5.27 16.58 -22.50
C ALA A 152 -3.89 15.91 -22.47
N VAL A 153 -2.83 16.68 -22.70
CA VAL A 153 -1.44 16.21 -22.62
C VAL A 153 -1.10 15.72 -21.21
N LEU A 154 -1.35 16.54 -20.18
CA LEU A 154 -1.07 16.12 -18.80
C LEU A 154 -1.93 14.93 -18.39
N ARG A 155 -3.21 14.85 -18.80
CA ARG A 155 -4.04 13.68 -18.50
C ARG A 155 -3.48 12.38 -19.09
N ALA A 156 -2.89 12.42 -20.29
CA ALA A 156 -2.26 11.25 -20.91
C ALA A 156 -1.00 10.80 -20.14
N LEU A 157 -0.17 11.76 -19.72
CA LEU A 157 1.05 11.50 -18.95
C LEU A 157 0.75 11.06 -17.50
N ASP A 158 -0.35 11.52 -16.92
CA ASP A 158 -0.77 11.29 -15.54
C ASP A 158 -1.59 10.01 -15.34
N GLU A 159 -2.25 9.51 -16.39
CA GLU A 159 -3.11 8.33 -16.27
C GLU A 159 -2.43 7.12 -15.61
N PRO A 160 -1.16 6.77 -15.93
CA PRO A 160 -0.51 5.64 -15.28
C PRO A 160 -0.28 5.85 -13.78
N CYS A 161 -0.04 7.10 -13.35
CA CYS A 161 0.10 7.45 -11.93
C CYS A 161 -1.23 7.28 -11.20
N ARG A 162 -2.32 7.78 -11.79
CA ARG A 162 -3.69 7.60 -11.26
C ARG A 162 -4.09 6.13 -11.24
N ALA A 163 -3.79 5.38 -12.29
CA ALA A 163 -4.04 3.94 -12.35
C ALA A 163 -3.30 3.22 -11.21
N GLN A 164 -2.02 3.53 -10.97
CA GLN A 164 -1.28 2.94 -9.87
C GLN A 164 -1.90 3.28 -8.51
N LEU A 165 -2.28 4.53 -8.29
CA LEU A 165 -2.95 4.97 -7.07
C LEU A 165 -4.23 4.17 -6.82
N ARG A 166 -5.10 4.07 -7.84
CA ARG A 166 -6.35 3.30 -7.74
C ARG A 166 -6.11 1.83 -7.42
N ILE A 167 -5.15 1.19 -8.10
CA ILE A 167 -4.80 -0.21 -7.81
C ILE A 167 -4.23 -0.36 -6.40
N ARG A 168 -3.37 0.56 -5.94
CA ARG A 168 -2.88 0.56 -4.54
C ARG A 168 -4.03 0.71 -3.54
N ASN A 169 -4.99 1.58 -3.81
CA ASN A 169 -6.19 1.75 -2.98
C ASN A 169 -7.05 0.47 -2.95
N LEU A 170 -7.23 -0.22 -4.08
CA LEU A 170 -7.88 -1.55 -4.10
C LEU A 170 -7.08 -2.57 -3.27
N LEU A 171 -5.76 -2.61 -3.38
CA LEU A 171 -4.95 -3.51 -2.55
C LEU A 171 -4.99 -3.13 -1.06
N GLU A 172 -5.13 -1.85 -0.72
CA GLU A 172 -5.25 -1.39 0.66
C GLU A 172 -6.58 -1.85 1.30
N ILE A 173 -7.65 -1.98 0.50
CA ILE A 173 -8.94 -2.49 0.97
C ILE A 173 -8.97 -4.02 0.95
N GLY A 174 -8.64 -4.66 -0.17
CA GLY A 174 -8.85 -6.09 -0.36
C GLY A 174 -7.70 -7.00 0.09
N PHE A 175 -6.51 -6.46 0.42
CA PHE A 175 -5.30 -7.29 0.58
C PHE A 175 -4.48 -6.98 1.82
N ALA A 176 -4.46 -5.72 2.24
CA ALA A 176 -3.62 -5.21 3.32
C ALA A 176 -3.65 -6.02 4.62
N ASP A 177 -4.83 -6.51 5.02
CA ASP A 177 -5.03 -7.31 6.25
C ASP A 177 -5.61 -8.70 5.99
N TYR A 178 -5.56 -9.16 4.74
CA TYR A 178 -6.22 -10.39 4.28
C TYR A 178 -5.20 -11.51 3.98
N GLU A 179 -4.05 -11.55 4.67
CA GLU A 179 -2.95 -12.51 4.37
C GLU A 179 -3.45 -13.96 4.27
N ARG A 180 -4.25 -14.36 5.26
CA ARG A 180 -4.85 -15.71 5.37
C ARG A 180 -6.24 -15.82 4.76
N ALA A 181 -6.84 -14.69 4.40
CA ALA A 181 -8.19 -14.70 3.91
C ALA A 181 -8.25 -15.37 2.54
N ALA A 182 -9.32 -16.12 2.31
CA ALA A 182 -9.62 -16.67 1.02
C ALA A 182 -9.89 -15.53 0.02
N GLN A 183 -9.72 -15.82 -1.27
CA GLN A 183 -9.93 -14.82 -2.32
C GLN A 183 -11.33 -14.23 -2.32
N TRP A 184 -12.34 -14.99 -1.89
CA TRP A 184 -13.71 -14.51 -1.80
C TRP A 184 -13.90 -13.47 -0.69
N GLU A 185 -13.16 -13.55 0.41
CA GLU A 185 -13.20 -12.55 1.48
C GLU A 185 -12.61 -11.23 1.00
N ARG A 186 -11.52 -11.33 0.22
CA ARG A 186 -10.88 -10.18 -0.43
C ARG A 186 -11.79 -9.53 -1.46
N TYR A 187 -12.44 -10.35 -2.28
CA TYR A 187 -13.44 -9.88 -3.25
C TYR A 187 -14.62 -9.22 -2.54
N GLY A 188 -15.15 -9.85 -1.48
CA GLY A 188 -16.24 -9.30 -0.68
C GLY A 188 -15.91 -7.93 -0.07
N ALA A 189 -14.69 -7.74 0.42
CA ALA A 189 -14.23 -6.45 0.92
C ALA A 189 -14.21 -5.36 -0.17
N LEU A 190 -13.79 -5.72 -1.39
CA LEU A 190 -13.82 -4.81 -2.54
C LEU A 190 -15.24 -4.54 -3.04
N GLU A 191 -16.11 -5.55 -3.04
CA GLU A 191 -17.51 -5.42 -3.43
C GLU A 191 -18.30 -4.56 -2.44
N GLU A 192 -18.01 -4.67 -1.14
CA GLU A 192 -18.59 -3.79 -0.12
C GLU A 192 -18.15 -2.34 -0.31
N ALA A 193 -16.87 -2.10 -0.60
CA ALA A 193 -16.33 -0.76 -0.77
C ALA A 193 -16.72 -0.11 -2.12
N TYR A 194 -16.70 -0.90 -3.21
CA TYR A 194 -16.85 -0.40 -4.57
C TYR A 194 -17.82 -1.28 -5.41
N PRO A 195 -19.09 -1.41 -5.01
CA PRO A 195 -20.02 -2.36 -5.64
C PRO A 195 -20.19 -2.10 -7.14
N ALA A 196 -20.31 -0.82 -7.54
CA ALA A 196 -20.45 -0.46 -8.95
C ALA A 196 -19.24 -0.88 -9.80
N LEU A 197 -18.02 -0.66 -9.29
CA LEU A 197 -16.79 -1.05 -9.97
C LEU A 197 -16.70 -2.57 -10.11
N MET A 198 -16.98 -3.29 -9.01
CA MET A 198 -16.91 -4.75 -9.00
C MET A 198 -17.96 -5.36 -9.94
N HIS A 199 -19.19 -4.87 -9.93
CA HIS A 199 -20.26 -5.38 -10.79
C HIS A 199 -20.07 -5.05 -12.27
N GLN A 200 -19.47 -3.90 -12.58
CA GLN A 200 -19.17 -3.51 -13.97
C GLN A 200 -18.02 -4.32 -14.57
N PHE A 201 -16.91 -4.47 -13.84
CA PHE A 201 -15.66 -5.04 -14.38
C PHE A 201 -15.46 -6.51 -14.06
N PHE A 202 -16.23 -7.08 -13.13
CA PHE A 202 -16.16 -8.50 -12.77
C PHE A 202 -17.42 -9.27 -13.21
N PRO A 203 -17.82 -9.26 -14.50
CA PRO A 203 -18.80 -10.23 -14.96
C PRO A 203 -18.15 -11.60 -14.87
N CYS A 204 -18.61 -12.42 -13.93
CA CYS A 204 -18.13 -13.76 -13.72
C CYS A 204 -18.61 -14.65 -14.87
N ARG A 205 -18.00 -14.53 -16.06
CA ARG A 205 -18.21 -15.46 -17.17
C ARG A 205 -17.24 -16.64 -17.04
N PRO A 206 -17.67 -17.88 -17.32
CA PRO A 206 -16.73 -18.98 -17.55
C PRO A 206 -15.90 -18.63 -18.79
N MET A 207 -14.57 -18.65 -18.69
CA MET A 207 -13.74 -18.60 -19.88
C MET A 207 -13.91 -19.93 -20.62
N PRO A 208 -14.24 -19.94 -21.93
CA PRO A 208 -14.26 -21.18 -22.69
C PRO A 208 -12.88 -21.83 -22.62
N PHE A 209 -12.80 -22.98 -21.92
CA PHE A 209 -11.58 -23.75 -21.83
C PHE A 209 -11.14 -24.19 -23.23
N GLY A 210 -9.87 -23.92 -23.58
CA GLY A 210 -9.26 -24.40 -24.83
C GLY A 210 -9.20 -23.40 -25.99
N HIS A 211 -9.60 -22.14 -25.78
CA HIS A 211 -9.39 -21.06 -26.74
C HIS A 211 -8.63 -19.89 -26.10
N ARG A 212 -7.60 -19.38 -26.80
CA ARG A 212 -6.89 -18.16 -26.42
C ARG A 212 -7.86 -16.98 -26.48
N LEU A 213 -8.15 -16.39 -25.33
CA LEU A 213 -8.98 -15.22 -25.20
C LEU A 213 -8.12 -13.97 -25.34
N ARG A 214 -8.65 -12.98 -26.05
CA ARG A 214 -8.05 -11.66 -26.21
C ARG A 214 -9.02 -10.61 -25.67
N TYR A 215 -8.53 -9.81 -24.74
CA TYR A 215 -9.22 -8.65 -24.19
C TYR A 215 -8.55 -7.39 -24.73
N THR A 216 -9.35 -6.42 -25.15
CA THR A 216 -8.87 -5.07 -25.44
C THR A 216 -9.19 -4.22 -24.22
N VAL A 217 -8.25 -3.37 -23.79
CA VAL A 217 -8.44 -2.46 -22.67
C VAL A 217 -8.19 -1.03 -23.13
N GLU A 218 -8.95 -0.09 -22.57
CA GLU A 218 -8.92 1.32 -22.95
C GLU A 218 -7.79 2.09 -22.26
N ASN A 219 -7.36 1.65 -21.08
CA ASN A 219 -6.35 2.34 -20.29
C ASN A 219 -5.60 1.42 -19.31
N THR A 220 -4.57 1.98 -18.66
CA THR A 220 -3.72 1.26 -17.71
C THR A 220 -4.53 0.73 -16.53
N PHE A 221 -5.49 1.52 -16.03
CA PHE A 221 -6.33 1.07 -14.92
C PHE A 221 -7.19 -0.14 -15.28
N GLU A 222 -7.83 -0.16 -16.45
CA GLU A 222 -8.63 -1.28 -16.92
C GLU A 222 -7.81 -2.57 -17.11
N LEU A 223 -6.57 -2.45 -17.60
CA LEU A 223 -5.64 -3.58 -17.67
C LEU A 223 -5.47 -4.26 -16.31
N TYR A 224 -5.12 -3.47 -15.29
CA TYR A 224 -4.85 -4.02 -13.96
C TYR A 224 -6.14 -4.42 -13.21
N LEU A 225 -7.30 -3.87 -13.54
CA LEU A 225 -8.59 -4.40 -13.10
C LEU A 225 -8.86 -5.80 -13.68
N LEU A 226 -8.58 -5.99 -14.98
CA LEU A 226 -8.71 -7.30 -15.62
C LEU A 226 -7.73 -8.31 -15.01
N GLU A 227 -6.48 -7.91 -14.75
CA GLU A 227 -5.54 -8.76 -14.02
C GLU A 227 -6.01 -9.08 -12.60
N LEU A 228 -6.62 -8.13 -11.89
CA LEU A 228 -7.23 -8.36 -10.58
C LEU A 228 -8.38 -9.38 -10.65
N GLN A 229 -9.17 -9.34 -11.71
CA GLN A 229 -10.20 -10.36 -11.99
C GLN A 229 -9.58 -11.74 -12.20
N LEU A 230 -8.53 -11.84 -13.02
CA LEU A 230 -7.83 -13.10 -13.26
C LEU A 230 -7.15 -13.61 -11.98
N TYR A 231 -6.63 -12.70 -11.14
CA TYR A 231 -6.06 -13.03 -9.84
C TYR A 231 -7.07 -13.72 -8.90
N PHE A 232 -8.33 -13.27 -8.86
CA PHE A 232 -9.35 -13.90 -8.01
C PHE A 232 -9.84 -15.26 -8.52
N ARG A 233 -9.48 -15.64 -9.75
CA ARG A 233 -9.86 -16.94 -10.33
C ARG A 233 -8.83 -18.05 -10.09
N GLN A 234 -7.57 -17.70 -9.90
CA GLN A 234 -6.49 -18.66 -9.66
C GLN A 234 -6.38 -19.02 -8.18
N LYS A 235 -5.96 -20.23 -7.80
CA LYS A 235 -5.80 -20.63 -6.37
C LYS A 235 -4.33 -20.77 -5.91
N LYS A 236 -3.37 -20.42 -6.76
CA LYS A 236 -1.94 -20.77 -6.63
C LYS A 236 -1.11 -19.70 -5.93
N LYS A 237 -1.29 -18.44 -6.31
CA LYS A 237 -0.52 -17.29 -5.83
C LYS A 237 -1.38 -16.45 -4.89
N ARG A 238 -0.75 -15.98 -3.81
CA ARG A 238 -1.34 -15.04 -2.85
C ARG A 238 -0.56 -13.75 -2.91
N ILE A 239 -1.23 -12.61 -2.81
CA ILE A 239 -0.58 -11.31 -2.58
C ILE A 239 -0.71 -10.99 -1.08
N ALA A 240 0.39 -10.60 -0.46
CA ALA A 240 0.48 -10.20 0.95
C ALA A 240 1.16 -8.83 1.08
N ARG A 241 0.84 -8.09 2.14
CA ARG A 241 1.48 -6.82 2.47
C ARG A 241 2.64 -7.06 3.43
N CYS A 242 3.82 -6.51 3.14
CA CYS A 242 4.97 -6.68 4.01
C CYS A 242 4.89 -5.72 5.21
N GLU A 243 4.91 -6.24 6.45
CA GLU A 243 4.89 -5.38 7.65
C GLU A 243 6.14 -4.49 7.78
N CYS A 244 7.26 -4.90 7.18
CA CYS A 244 8.53 -4.16 7.28
C CYS A 244 8.60 -2.95 6.36
N CYS A 245 8.28 -3.11 5.07
CA CYS A 245 8.42 -2.06 4.05
C CYS A 245 7.08 -1.56 3.49
N TRP A 246 5.96 -2.12 3.96
CA TRP A 246 4.59 -1.88 3.51
C TRP A 246 4.24 -2.22 2.07
N GLN A 247 5.21 -2.62 1.25
CA GLN A 247 4.98 -2.98 -0.13
C GLN A 247 4.38 -4.40 -0.25
N TYR A 248 3.56 -4.61 -1.28
CA TYR A 248 2.96 -5.92 -1.58
C TYR A 248 3.99 -6.90 -2.14
N PHE A 249 3.78 -8.20 -1.94
CA PHE A 249 4.63 -9.27 -2.49
C PHE A 249 3.87 -10.59 -2.58
N ILE A 250 4.45 -11.54 -3.32
CA ILE A 250 3.93 -12.91 -3.43
C ILE A 250 4.72 -13.84 -2.50
N PRO A 251 4.11 -14.45 -1.47
CA PRO A 251 4.77 -15.45 -0.65
C PRO A 251 5.22 -16.66 -1.48
N LYS A 252 6.42 -17.19 -1.18
CA LYS A 252 6.97 -18.39 -1.84
C LYS A 252 6.33 -19.69 -1.35
N THR A 253 5.66 -19.65 -0.20
CA THR A 253 5.10 -20.81 0.48
C THR A 253 3.63 -20.58 0.82
N SER A 254 2.91 -21.68 1.08
CA SER A 254 1.56 -21.63 1.64
C SER A 254 1.52 -21.14 3.10
N ALA A 255 2.65 -21.20 3.81
CA ALA A 255 2.76 -20.65 5.16
C ALA A 255 2.57 -19.13 5.16
N GLU A 256 2.00 -18.64 6.26
CA GLU A 256 1.85 -17.20 6.51
C GLU A 256 3.23 -16.51 6.46
N THR A 257 3.32 -15.44 5.69
CA THR A 257 4.57 -14.70 5.51
C THR A 257 4.34 -13.21 5.71
N HIS A 258 4.94 -12.64 6.76
CA HIS A 258 4.81 -11.22 7.10
C HIS A 258 5.85 -10.32 6.40
N TYR A 259 6.93 -10.91 5.87
CA TYR A 259 8.09 -10.17 5.36
C TYR A 259 8.53 -10.63 3.96
N CYS A 260 8.72 -9.67 3.06
CA CYS A 260 9.23 -9.92 1.71
C CYS A 260 10.76 -10.13 1.68
N ASP A 261 11.28 -10.53 0.52
CA ASP A 261 12.72 -10.77 0.29
C ASP A 261 13.48 -9.51 -0.19
N ARG A 262 12.82 -8.35 -0.33
CA ARG A 262 13.48 -7.11 -0.79
C ARG A 262 14.63 -6.74 0.14
N VAL A 263 15.76 -6.35 -0.45
CA VAL A 263 16.94 -5.84 0.25
C VAL A 263 16.91 -4.32 0.19
N ILE A 264 16.98 -3.69 1.35
CA ILE A 264 17.01 -2.24 1.49
C ILE A 264 18.11 -1.88 2.48
N ASP A 265 18.98 -0.94 2.11
CA ASP A 265 20.13 -0.52 2.93
C ASP A 265 21.03 -1.71 3.36
N GLY A 266 21.19 -2.69 2.47
CA GLY A 266 22.02 -3.89 2.68
C GLY A 266 21.38 -5.02 3.50
N LEU A 267 20.16 -4.85 4.03
CA LEU A 267 19.44 -5.88 4.79
C LEU A 267 18.10 -6.24 4.15
N SER A 268 17.73 -7.52 4.18
CA SER A 268 16.41 -7.94 3.70
C SER A 268 15.29 -7.63 4.72
N CYS A 269 14.08 -7.41 4.24
CA CYS A 269 12.90 -7.27 5.11
C CYS A 269 12.71 -8.49 6.03
N LYS A 270 13.06 -9.71 5.60
CA LYS A 270 13.04 -10.90 6.46
C LYS A 270 14.09 -10.89 7.58
N ALA A 271 15.25 -10.27 7.35
CA ALA A 271 16.28 -10.14 8.38
C ALA A 271 15.99 -8.99 9.36
N LEU A 272 15.40 -7.90 8.86
CA LEU A 272 15.15 -6.69 9.62
C LEU A 272 13.79 -6.71 10.34
N GLY A 273 12.73 -7.16 9.65
CA GLY A 273 11.35 -7.13 10.10
C GLY A 273 11.13 -7.71 11.50
N PRO A 274 11.59 -8.93 11.81
CA PRO A 274 11.43 -9.52 13.14
C PRO A 274 12.09 -8.69 14.26
N LYS A 275 13.24 -8.05 13.99
CA LYS A 275 13.93 -7.19 14.96
C LYS A 275 13.12 -5.92 15.24
N LEU A 276 12.56 -5.31 14.20
CA LEU A 276 11.73 -4.11 14.34
C LEU A 276 10.38 -4.44 14.98
N LYS A 277 9.76 -5.59 14.63
CA LYS A 277 8.52 -6.05 15.26
C LYS A 277 8.71 -6.31 16.76
N GLY A 278 9.86 -6.83 17.17
CA GLY A 278 10.19 -6.96 18.59
C GLY A 278 10.25 -5.62 19.32
N LYS A 279 10.74 -4.56 18.66
CA LYS A 279 10.70 -3.18 19.19
C LYS A 279 9.28 -2.63 19.19
N ASP A 280 8.51 -2.87 18.14
CA ASP A 280 7.11 -2.42 18.02
C ASP A 280 6.21 -3.03 19.07
N GLY A 281 6.35 -4.34 19.31
CA GLY A 281 5.68 -5.01 20.42
C GLY A 281 6.04 -4.38 21.77
N ALA A 282 7.33 -4.13 22.04
CA ALA A 282 7.75 -3.50 23.29
C ALA A 282 7.37 -2.01 23.42
N ALA A 283 7.12 -1.32 22.30
CA ALA A 283 6.69 0.08 22.28
C ALA A 283 5.18 0.21 22.51
N LEU A 284 4.39 -0.63 21.85
CA LEU A 284 2.91 -0.69 21.98
C LEU A 284 2.46 -1.34 23.29
N ASP A 285 3.32 -2.18 23.88
CA ASP A 285 3.04 -2.88 25.13
C ASP A 285 3.82 -2.24 26.28
N GLU A 286 3.13 -1.38 27.01
CA GLU A 286 3.63 -0.72 28.22
C GLU A 286 4.23 -1.74 29.23
N ALA A 287 3.62 -2.91 29.36
CA ALA A 287 4.08 -3.94 30.28
C ALA A 287 5.43 -4.52 29.85
N LEU A 288 5.62 -4.77 28.54
CA LEU A 288 6.92 -5.19 28.02
C LEU A 288 7.99 -4.09 28.14
N ARG A 289 7.60 -2.81 28.03
CA ARG A 289 8.52 -1.69 28.25
C ARG A 289 8.99 -1.64 29.70
N ILE A 290 8.05 -1.70 30.65
CA ILE A 290 8.35 -1.75 32.09
C ILE A 290 9.20 -2.98 32.43
N TYR A 291 8.92 -4.15 31.84
CA TYR A 291 9.76 -5.34 31.97
C TYR A 291 11.22 -5.07 31.56
N ASN A 292 11.47 -4.40 30.43
CA ASN A 292 12.82 -4.08 30.00
C ASN A 292 13.52 -3.11 30.96
N VAL A 293 12.80 -2.12 31.50
CA VAL A 293 13.31 -1.20 32.53
C VAL A 293 13.68 -1.96 33.81
N LEU A 294 12.79 -2.81 34.32
CA LEU A 294 13.05 -3.64 35.51
C LEU A 294 14.23 -4.58 35.29
N ARG A 295 14.33 -5.20 34.11
CA ARG A 295 15.47 -6.03 33.72
C ARG A 295 16.78 -5.25 33.75
N HIS A 296 16.83 -4.06 33.15
CA HIS A 296 18.03 -3.23 33.16
C HIS A 296 18.41 -2.81 34.58
N ARG A 297 17.42 -2.42 35.42
CA ARG A 297 17.68 -2.09 36.83
C ARG A 297 18.22 -3.28 37.62
N MET A 298 17.70 -4.49 37.38
CA MET A 298 18.19 -5.72 38.00
C MET A 298 19.63 -6.04 37.60
N GLU A 299 19.97 -5.86 36.33
CA GLU A 299 21.33 -6.06 35.82
C GLU A 299 22.32 -5.04 36.41
N GLU A 300 21.94 -3.76 36.47
CA GLU A 300 22.73 -2.70 37.12
C GLU A 300 22.93 -2.92 38.63
N ARG A 301 21.96 -3.53 39.31
CA ARG A 301 22.13 -3.92 40.72
C ARG A 301 23.10 -5.07 40.87
N ARG A 302 23.00 -6.08 40.00
CA ARG A 302 23.95 -7.19 39.96
C ARG A 302 25.37 -6.67 39.78
N ASN A 303 25.60 -5.85 38.75
CA ASN A 303 26.91 -5.27 38.45
C ASN A 303 27.46 -4.53 39.68
N ARG A 304 26.67 -3.60 40.24
CA ARG A 304 27.09 -2.87 41.45
C ARG A 304 27.39 -3.75 42.64
N TYR A 305 26.64 -4.85 42.84
CA TYR A 305 26.85 -5.74 43.97
C TYR A 305 28.07 -6.65 43.79
N GLU A 306 28.28 -7.18 42.58
CA GLU A 306 29.44 -8.03 42.27
C GLU A 306 30.75 -7.23 42.22
N ASP A 307 30.72 -6.03 41.65
CA ASP A 307 31.89 -5.15 41.53
C ASP A 307 32.23 -4.44 42.84
N ALA A 308 31.32 -4.43 43.82
CA ALA A 308 31.56 -3.77 45.10
C ALA A 308 32.55 -4.55 45.99
N PRO A 309 33.52 -3.84 46.62
CA PRO A 309 34.36 -4.38 47.67
C PRO A 309 33.53 -4.98 48.83
N PRO A 310 34.01 -6.04 49.52
CA PRO A 310 33.25 -6.73 50.57
C PRO A 310 32.68 -5.81 51.66
N ASP A 311 33.44 -4.79 52.06
CA ASP A 311 33.09 -3.78 53.07
C ASP A 311 31.99 -2.79 52.61
N GLN A 312 31.73 -2.73 51.30
CA GLN A 312 30.72 -1.85 50.70
C GLN A 312 29.44 -2.59 50.32
N ARG A 313 29.47 -3.93 50.25
CA ARG A 313 28.33 -4.78 49.87
C ARG A 313 27.17 -4.69 50.86
N ASP A 314 27.45 -4.48 52.14
CA ASP A 314 26.42 -4.35 53.20
C ASP A 314 25.50 -3.13 53.00
N ARG A 315 25.92 -2.15 52.20
CA ARG A 315 25.15 -0.93 51.88
C ARG A 315 24.32 -1.07 50.59
N LEU A 316 24.44 -2.18 49.88
CA LEU A 316 23.78 -2.43 48.59
C LEU A 316 22.64 -3.44 48.74
N LYS A 317 21.65 -3.37 47.84
CA LYS A 317 20.66 -4.45 47.72
C LYS A 317 21.38 -5.72 47.21
N PRO A 318 21.29 -6.87 47.90
CA PRO A 318 22.08 -8.05 47.56
C PRO A 318 21.49 -8.78 46.35
N VAL A 319 21.97 -8.42 45.17
CA VAL A 319 21.67 -9.09 43.91
C VAL A 319 22.95 -9.75 43.43
N SER A 320 23.21 -10.98 43.88
CA SER A 320 24.29 -11.80 43.33
C SER A 320 23.98 -12.24 41.91
N ASP A 321 24.99 -12.69 41.16
CA ASP A 321 24.77 -13.27 39.84
C ASP A 321 23.79 -14.46 39.90
N ALA A 322 23.93 -15.36 40.88
CA ALA A 322 23.00 -16.49 41.06
C ALA A 322 21.54 -16.02 41.22
N ARG A 323 21.30 -14.99 42.04
CA ARG A 323 19.96 -14.43 42.26
C ARG A 323 19.43 -13.73 41.00
N TYR A 324 20.29 -13.06 40.24
CA TYR A 324 19.92 -12.47 38.96
C TYR A 324 19.54 -13.55 37.93
N GLN A 325 20.30 -14.65 37.85
CA GLN A 325 20.03 -15.76 36.93
C GLN A 325 18.70 -16.47 37.26
N GLU A 326 18.40 -16.68 38.54
CA GLU A 326 17.10 -17.20 38.99
C GLU A 326 15.97 -16.26 38.59
N TRP A 327 16.13 -14.96 38.84
CA TRP A 327 15.14 -13.95 38.51
C TRP A 327 14.88 -13.87 36.99
N ILE A 328 15.93 -13.77 36.17
CA ILE A 328 15.76 -13.64 34.70
C ILE A 328 15.16 -14.90 34.09
N SER A 329 15.53 -16.09 34.59
CA SER A 329 14.94 -17.36 34.17
C SER A 329 13.45 -17.44 34.49
N ALA A 330 13.05 -16.99 35.69
CA ALA A 330 11.64 -16.88 36.05
C ALA A 330 10.93 -15.83 35.19
N ALA A 331 11.48 -14.63 35.07
CA ALA A 331 10.88 -13.51 34.34
C ALA A 331 10.67 -13.82 32.85
N VAL A 332 11.57 -14.57 32.20
CA VAL A 332 11.40 -15.05 30.82
C VAL A 332 10.21 -16.01 30.71
N LYS A 333 9.98 -16.88 31.70
CA LYS A 333 8.81 -17.78 31.72
C LYS A 333 7.51 -17.00 31.90
N VAL A 334 7.48 -16.00 32.79
CA VAL A 334 6.31 -15.14 32.99
C VAL A 334 6.00 -14.34 31.73
N ARG A 335 7.01 -13.72 31.12
CA ARG A 335 6.89 -13.04 29.82
C ARG A 335 6.31 -13.98 28.74
N GLY A 336 6.76 -15.23 28.71
CA GLY A 336 6.22 -16.25 27.80
C GLY A 336 4.75 -16.60 28.05
N ARG A 337 4.26 -16.54 29.30
CA ARG A 337 2.82 -16.68 29.62
C ARG A 337 2.03 -15.45 29.19
N TYR A 338 2.56 -14.27 29.45
CA TYR A 338 1.94 -13.00 29.08
C TYR A 338 1.76 -12.88 27.56
N LEU A 339 2.83 -13.13 26.78
CA LEU A 339 2.77 -13.11 25.31
C LEU A 339 1.83 -14.15 24.71
N LYS A 340 1.44 -15.18 25.48
CA LYS A 340 0.46 -16.20 25.08
C LYS A 340 -0.96 -15.85 25.56
N GLY A 341 -1.18 -14.66 26.12
CA GLY A 341 -2.46 -14.21 26.67
C GLY A 341 -2.93 -14.99 27.91
N LYS A 342 -2.03 -15.71 28.60
CA LYS A 342 -2.40 -16.56 29.75
C LYS A 342 -2.54 -15.79 31.07
N ILE A 343 -1.97 -14.59 31.13
CA ILE A 343 -1.98 -13.70 32.30
C ILE A 343 -2.18 -12.27 31.81
N SER A 344 -2.76 -11.41 32.66
CA SER A 344 -2.93 -9.99 32.33
C SER A 344 -1.59 -9.25 32.36
N ALA A 345 -1.57 -8.03 31.79
CA ALA A 345 -0.41 -7.16 31.88
C ALA A 345 -0.06 -6.80 33.33
N SER A 346 -1.08 -6.59 34.17
CA SER A 346 -0.90 -6.33 35.61
C SER A 346 -0.28 -7.52 36.35
N ASP A 347 -0.78 -8.73 36.09
CA ASP A 347 -0.24 -9.95 36.69
C ASP A 347 1.20 -10.21 36.25
N PHE A 348 1.48 -9.95 34.96
CA PHE A 348 2.84 -10.05 34.43
C PHE A 348 3.80 -9.14 35.19
N LEU A 349 3.46 -7.85 35.35
CA LEU A 349 4.32 -6.88 36.05
C LEU A 349 4.48 -7.22 37.54
N ARG A 350 3.39 -7.64 38.19
CA ARG A 350 3.39 -8.03 39.60
C ARG A 350 4.29 -9.23 39.88
N GLU A 351 4.31 -10.19 38.96
CA GLU A 351 5.15 -11.39 39.10
C GLU A 351 6.65 -11.11 38.85
N ILE A 352 7.01 -10.08 38.06
CA ILE A 352 8.42 -9.76 37.77
C ILE A 352 9.03 -8.70 38.69
N ASP A 353 8.21 -7.86 39.33
CA ASP A 353 8.66 -6.79 40.22
C ASP A 353 9.07 -7.32 41.61
N SER A 354 10.22 -7.98 41.66
CA SER A 354 10.71 -8.63 42.89
C SER A 354 11.05 -7.66 44.03
N PHE A 355 11.07 -6.35 43.77
CA PHE A 355 11.40 -5.32 44.75
C PHE A 355 10.24 -4.36 45.05
N GLY A 356 9.06 -4.56 44.44
CA GLY A 356 7.91 -3.68 44.62
C GLY A 356 8.21 -2.24 44.22
N GLU A 357 8.96 -2.05 43.14
CA GLU A 357 9.39 -0.74 42.64
C GLU A 357 8.32 0.00 41.87
N LEU A 358 7.29 -0.70 41.40
CA LEU A 358 6.18 -0.11 40.68
C LEU A 358 5.12 0.39 41.67
N GLU A 359 4.78 1.67 41.56
CA GLU A 359 3.70 2.28 42.35
C GLU A 359 2.33 1.75 41.90
N THR A 360 2.19 1.40 40.63
CA THR A 360 1.00 0.80 40.04
C THR A 360 1.38 -0.34 39.09
N TYR A 361 0.49 -1.33 38.98
CA TYR A 361 0.60 -2.43 38.01
C TYR A 361 -0.45 -2.30 36.91
N GLU A 362 -1.21 -1.21 36.89
CA GLU A 362 -2.12 -0.90 35.81
C GLU A 362 -1.33 -0.26 34.69
N VAL A 363 -1.55 -0.75 33.48
CA VAL A 363 -0.85 -0.30 32.28
C VAL A 363 -1.86 -0.14 31.19
N GLU A 364 -1.90 1.05 30.60
CA GLU A 364 -2.68 1.29 29.40
C GLU A 364 -2.09 0.47 28.26
N GLN A 365 -2.86 -0.50 27.77
CA GLN A 365 -2.53 -1.13 26.49
C GLN A 365 -2.91 -0.14 25.38
N VAL A 366 -1.89 0.41 24.73
CA VAL A 366 -2.09 1.17 23.49
C VAL A 366 -2.40 0.17 22.38
N SER A 367 -3.68 -0.08 22.15
CA SER A 367 -4.14 -0.81 20.97
C SER A 367 -4.31 0.16 19.79
N LEU A 368 -3.88 -0.27 18.61
CA LEU A 368 -4.21 0.44 17.38
C LEU A 368 -5.68 0.18 17.05
N PRO A 369 -6.41 1.17 16.50
CA PRO A 369 -7.77 0.97 16.02
C PRO A 369 -7.79 -0.12 14.94
N GLU A 370 -8.91 -0.83 14.83
CA GLU A 370 -9.11 -1.77 13.73
C GLU A 370 -8.90 -1.04 12.39
N PRO A 371 -8.12 -1.61 11.44
CA PRO A 371 -7.76 -0.91 10.19
C PRO A 371 -8.96 -0.30 9.45
N ASP A 372 -10.08 -1.00 9.40
CA ASP A 372 -11.32 -0.56 8.74
C ASP A 372 -12.03 0.62 9.43
N SER A 373 -11.74 0.88 10.70
CA SER A 373 -12.28 2.02 11.44
C SER A 373 -11.49 3.32 11.23
N THR A 374 -10.26 3.21 10.68
CA THR A 374 -9.36 4.35 10.48
C THR A 374 -9.96 5.37 9.51
N ALA A 375 -9.63 6.67 9.70
CA ALA A 375 -10.06 7.70 8.76
C ALA A 375 -9.46 7.44 7.37
N TRP A 376 -8.22 6.96 7.32
CA TRP A 376 -7.53 6.53 6.11
C TRP A 376 -8.37 5.55 5.27
N ARG A 377 -8.82 4.44 5.86
CA ARG A 377 -9.66 3.48 5.12
C ARG A 377 -11.02 4.03 4.76
N ARG A 378 -11.63 4.87 5.61
CA ARG A 378 -12.89 5.53 5.28
C ARG A 378 -12.74 6.46 4.06
N HIS A 379 -11.64 7.20 3.97
CA HIS A 379 -11.36 8.05 2.81
C HIS A 379 -11.15 7.23 1.53
N ILE A 380 -10.37 6.15 1.59
CA ILE A 380 -10.17 5.26 0.44
C ILE A 380 -11.50 4.62 0.00
N LYS A 381 -12.28 4.04 0.92
CA LYS A 381 -13.60 3.45 0.58
C LYS A 381 -14.55 4.49 -0.04
N GLY A 382 -14.52 5.73 0.44
CA GLY A 382 -15.36 6.82 -0.10
C GLY A 382 -14.87 7.41 -1.42
N ASN A 383 -13.59 7.25 -1.75
CA ASN A 383 -12.98 7.78 -2.97
C ASN A 383 -11.82 6.90 -3.43
N LEU A 384 -12.02 6.15 -4.52
CA LEU A 384 -10.97 5.31 -5.11
C LEU A 384 -9.76 6.13 -5.60
N ASP A 385 -9.98 7.39 -5.96
CA ASP A 385 -8.95 8.36 -6.34
C ASP A 385 -8.34 9.10 -5.15
N PHE A 386 -8.54 8.61 -3.92
CA PHE A 386 -7.95 9.22 -2.74
C PHE A 386 -6.42 9.21 -2.83
N ASP A 387 -5.84 10.40 -3.01
CA ASP A 387 -4.41 10.66 -3.00
C ASP A 387 -4.02 11.43 -1.73
N PRO A 388 -3.23 10.85 -0.82
CA PRO A 388 -2.71 11.53 0.36
C PRO A 388 -1.95 12.82 0.04
N ALA A 389 -1.20 12.86 -1.07
CA ALA A 389 -0.40 14.02 -1.46
C ALA A 389 -1.26 15.24 -1.82
N ILE A 390 -2.49 15.00 -2.29
CA ILE A 390 -3.45 16.06 -2.64
C ILE A 390 -4.32 16.44 -1.44
N ASN A 391 -4.71 15.44 -0.64
CA ASN A 391 -5.69 15.57 0.44
C ASN A 391 -5.06 16.03 1.77
N TYR A 392 -3.77 15.81 1.99
CA TYR A 392 -3.06 16.30 3.18
C TYR A 392 -2.11 17.43 2.78
N ARG A 393 -2.37 18.63 3.29
CA ARG A 393 -1.57 19.84 3.00
C ARG A 393 -1.05 20.45 4.28
N GLY A 394 0.14 21.03 4.25
CA GLY A 394 0.68 21.72 5.41
C GLY A 394 -0.17 22.93 5.78
N PHE A 395 -0.55 23.08 7.05
CA PHE A 395 -1.25 24.26 7.53
C PHE A 395 -0.89 24.60 8.98
N MET A 396 -1.13 25.85 9.38
CA MET A 396 -0.95 26.30 10.76
C MET A 396 -2.30 26.27 11.49
N HIS A 397 -2.32 25.71 12.69
CA HIS A 397 -3.50 25.59 13.54
C HIS A 397 -3.25 26.24 14.90
N LEU A 398 -4.24 26.98 15.41
CA LEU A 398 -4.24 27.58 16.74
C LEU A 398 -5.50 27.14 17.48
N ASP A 399 -5.36 26.38 18.57
CA ASP A 399 -6.51 25.92 19.37
C ASP A 399 -6.84 26.92 20.48
N LEU A 400 -7.83 27.77 20.25
CA LEU A 400 -8.25 28.81 21.21
C LEU A 400 -8.90 28.26 22.49
N ARG A 401 -9.08 26.94 22.62
CA ARG A 401 -9.58 26.30 23.84
C ARG A 401 -8.49 26.08 24.88
N GLU A 402 -7.22 26.13 24.49
CA GLU A 402 -6.08 26.00 25.40
C GLU A 402 -5.74 27.35 26.06
N GLU A 403 -5.47 27.36 27.37
CA GLU A 403 -5.17 28.60 28.13
C GLU A 403 -3.95 29.37 27.60
N ASN A 404 -3.00 28.68 26.98
CA ASN A 404 -1.82 29.26 26.33
C ASN A 404 -1.73 28.76 24.88
N ALA A 405 -2.75 29.05 24.07
CA ALA A 405 -2.82 28.61 22.68
C ALA A 405 -1.57 29.04 21.87
N GLU A 406 -0.85 28.06 21.35
CA GLU A 406 0.31 28.28 20.47
C GLU A 406 0.03 27.82 19.04
N TRP A 407 0.67 28.47 18.07
CA TRP A 407 0.58 28.06 16.67
C TRP A 407 1.31 26.74 16.47
N LYS A 408 0.56 25.70 16.06
CA LYS A 408 1.11 24.41 15.67
C LYS A 408 1.11 24.28 14.15
N VAL A 409 2.27 23.96 13.59
CA VAL A 409 2.37 23.55 12.18
C VAL A 409 1.93 22.09 12.09
N TRP A 410 0.95 21.81 11.25
CA TRP A 410 0.53 20.47 10.90
C TRP A 410 1.11 20.11 9.55
N THR A 411 1.94 19.07 9.51
CA THR A 411 2.52 18.56 8.27
C THR A 411 1.57 17.57 7.57
N PRO A 412 1.70 17.37 6.24
CA PRO A 412 0.99 16.30 5.55
C PRO A 412 1.24 14.92 6.16
N GLU A 413 2.48 14.65 6.55
CA GLU A 413 2.88 13.37 7.15
C GLU A 413 2.15 13.14 8.49
N GLU A 414 2.08 14.14 9.36
CA GLU A 414 1.33 14.03 10.63
C GLU A 414 -0.16 13.77 10.41
N GLN A 415 -0.77 14.41 9.42
CA GLN A 415 -2.18 14.18 9.08
C GLN A 415 -2.42 12.76 8.58
N GLU A 416 -1.58 12.28 7.67
CA GLU A 416 -1.64 10.91 7.17
C GLU A 416 -1.46 9.90 8.31
N ASN A 417 -0.52 10.16 9.20
CA ASN A 417 -0.24 9.33 10.37
C ASN A 417 -1.41 9.25 11.35
N ILE A 418 -2.09 10.37 11.59
CA ILE A 418 -3.31 10.43 12.39
C ILE A 418 -4.45 9.68 11.69
N ALA A 419 -4.61 9.91 10.38
CA ALA A 419 -5.67 9.27 9.60
C ALA A 419 -5.54 7.74 9.59
N ARG A 420 -4.30 7.23 9.52
CA ARG A 420 -3.96 5.80 9.61
C ARG A 420 -4.07 5.24 11.02
N GLY A 421 -4.36 6.06 12.04
CA GLY A 421 -4.51 5.59 13.42
C GLY A 421 -3.25 4.94 13.97
N GLY A 422 -2.06 5.35 13.53
CA GLY A 422 -0.78 4.78 13.97
C GLY A 422 -0.33 3.51 13.24
N HIS A 423 -1.12 2.98 12.31
CA HIS A 423 -0.68 1.93 11.38
C HIS A 423 0.40 2.50 10.46
N ARG A 424 1.62 1.95 10.55
CA ARG A 424 2.80 2.35 9.75
C ARG A 424 3.70 1.16 9.49
N SER A 425 4.51 1.22 8.43
CA SER A 425 5.54 0.21 8.23
C SER A 425 6.53 0.22 9.40
N LEU A 426 7.03 -0.97 9.78
CA LEU A 426 8.02 -1.05 10.84
C LEU A 426 9.27 -0.22 10.51
N ARG A 427 9.63 -0.10 9.23
CA ARG A 427 10.76 0.72 8.82
C ARG A 427 10.49 2.19 9.07
N GLU A 428 9.36 2.76 8.66
CA GLU A 428 9.05 4.17 8.93
C GLU A 428 9.03 4.48 10.42
N LYS A 429 8.51 3.58 11.26
CA LYS A 429 8.46 3.78 12.72
C LYS A 429 9.84 3.81 13.38
N TYR A 430 10.79 3.02 12.89
CA TYR A 430 12.07 2.75 13.60
C TYR A 430 13.32 3.11 12.83
N LYS A 431 13.20 3.59 11.60
CA LYS A 431 14.33 4.12 10.85
C LYS A 431 14.69 5.46 11.47
N LYS A 432 15.89 5.52 12.05
CA LYS A 432 16.54 6.77 12.47
C LYS A 432 17.19 7.43 11.27
#